data_AF-A0A3B8RP63-F1
#
_entry.id   AF-A0A3B8RP63-F1
#
_cell.length_a   1.000
_cell.length_b   1.000
_cell.length_c   1.000
_cell.angle_alpha   90.00
_cell.angle_beta   90.00
_cell.angle_gamma   90.00
#
_symmetry.space_group_name_H-M   'P 1'
#
loop_
_entity.id
_entity.type
_entity.pdbx_description
1 polymer ?
#
loop_
_entity_poly.entity_id
_entity_poly.type
_entity_poly.pdbx_seq_one_letter_code
_entity_poly.pdbx_strand_id
1 'polypeptide(L)'
;MIERSIDQIIKDALAEDIGSGDITTSATIDSNLLAHGEFLVKQDGIVAGFEMLKRTLEIFDSSLKLTLFSKDGDRVSAKTIVAIVKGKAASILTVERTALNFFQRMSGIATMCRNFQEKIFHTKAKIIDTRKTVPGLRMFDKLAVKLSGCSNHRYGLYDMFLIKDNHIEAAGSITKAIHLCKKYKIENKLVCKIEVETTNLHQVEEAISCGVDIIMLDNFALSEMKKAVELINGKCLIEASGNVNMDTVKLIAETGVDFISVGAITHSVKALDISLELKLVK
;
A
#
# COMPACT_ATOMS: atom_id res chain seq x y z
N MET A 1 -6.61 -17.99 -1.79
CA MET A 1 -6.11 -17.80 -0.40
C MET A 1 -6.17 -16.34 0.05
N ILE A 2 -5.90 -15.37 -0.84
CA ILE A 2 -5.92 -13.93 -0.55
C ILE A 2 -7.35 -13.38 -0.33
N GLU A 3 -8.35 -13.82 -1.08
CA GLU A 3 -9.75 -13.34 -0.88
C GLU A 3 -10.33 -13.75 0.47
N ARG A 4 -10.06 -14.98 0.93
CA ARG A 4 -10.44 -15.44 2.27
C ARG A 4 -9.85 -14.56 3.39
N SER A 5 -8.74 -13.86 3.14
CA SER A 5 -8.18 -12.93 4.13
C SER A 5 -8.87 -11.56 4.14
N ILE A 6 -9.36 -11.06 3.01
CA ILE A 6 -9.97 -9.71 2.93
C ILE A 6 -11.35 -9.72 3.58
N ASP A 7 -12.21 -10.66 3.20
CA ASP A 7 -13.54 -10.80 3.79
C ASP A 7 -13.46 -11.02 5.31
N GLN A 8 -12.47 -11.78 5.78
CA GLN A 8 -12.29 -11.99 7.20
C GLN A 8 -11.90 -10.70 7.93
N ILE A 9 -10.95 -9.93 7.39
CA ILE A 9 -10.58 -8.62 7.96
C ILE A 9 -11.79 -7.69 8.03
N ILE A 10 -12.63 -7.66 6.99
CA ILE A 10 -13.85 -6.85 6.98
C ILE A 10 -14.84 -7.33 8.04
N LYS A 11 -15.05 -8.64 8.15
CA LYS A 11 -15.93 -9.23 9.18
C LYS A 11 -15.43 -8.95 10.59
N ASP A 12 -14.13 -9.04 10.82
CA ASP A 12 -13.51 -8.75 12.11
C ASP A 12 -13.70 -7.28 12.47
N ALA A 13 -13.51 -6.36 11.52
CA ALA A 13 -13.75 -4.93 11.73
C ALA A 13 -15.23 -4.60 11.98
N LEU A 14 -16.15 -5.23 11.24
CA LEU A 14 -17.59 -5.09 11.48
C LEU A 14 -17.98 -5.65 12.86
N ALA A 15 -17.43 -6.78 13.27
CA ALA A 15 -17.70 -7.39 14.57
C ALA A 15 -17.14 -6.54 15.73
N GLU A 16 -15.97 -5.91 15.54
CA GLU A 16 -15.37 -4.95 16.47
C GLU A 16 -16.29 -3.75 16.72
N ASP A 17 -16.84 -3.16 15.66
CA ASP A 17 -17.61 -1.92 15.70
C ASP A 17 -19.08 -2.15 16.12
N ILE A 18 -19.69 -3.25 15.66
CA ILE A 18 -21.12 -3.55 15.90
C ILE A 18 -21.35 -4.26 17.23
N GLY A 19 -20.48 -5.19 17.62
CA GLY A 19 -20.68 -6.01 18.82
C GLY A 19 -22.06 -6.68 18.87
N SER A 20 -22.86 -6.34 19.89
CA SER A 20 -24.23 -6.85 20.06
C SER A 20 -25.29 -6.11 19.22
N GLY A 21 -24.93 -5.01 18.55
CA GLY A 21 -25.82 -4.19 17.73
C GLY A 21 -25.61 -2.69 17.90
N ASP A 22 -26.02 -1.91 16.90
CA ASP A 22 -26.00 -0.46 16.93
C ASP A 22 -27.22 0.09 17.71
N ILE A 23 -26.99 0.38 18.99
CA ILE A 23 -28.02 0.85 19.93
C ILE A 23 -28.63 2.20 19.52
N THR A 24 -27.85 3.07 18.87
CA THR A 24 -28.30 4.42 18.53
C THR A 24 -29.20 4.37 17.31
N THR A 25 -28.76 3.68 16.26
CA THR A 25 -29.57 3.48 15.06
C THR A 25 -30.86 2.72 15.39
N SER A 26 -30.77 1.68 16.23
CA SER A 26 -31.95 0.91 16.65
C SER A 26 -32.98 1.74 17.43
N ALA A 27 -32.53 2.72 18.21
CA ALA A 27 -33.41 3.57 19.01
C ALA A 27 -34.01 4.75 18.22
N THR A 28 -33.38 5.16 17.13
CA THR A 28 -33.69 6.45 16.47
C THR A 28 -34.19 6.31 15.03
N ILE A 29 -34.01 5.15 14.38
CA ILE A 29 -34.29 4.96 12.95
C ILE A 29 -35.31 3.86 12.74
N ASP A 30 -36.37 4.16 11.98
CA ASP A 30 -37.33 3.14 11.53
C ASP A 30 -36.61 2.13 10.61
N SER A 31 -36.77 0.83 10.92
CA SER A 31 -36.13 -0.28 10.20
C SER A 31 -36.51 -0.41 8.71
N ASN A 32 -37.58 0.26 8.28
CA ASN A 32 -38.05 0.32 6.91
C ASN A 32 -37.76 1.66 6.22
N LEU A 33 -37.18 2.65 6.94
CA LEU A 33 -36.82 3.94 6.35
C LEU A 33 -35.79 3.74 5.25
N LEU A 34 -36.10 4.22 4.04
CA LEU A 34 -35.18 4.21 2.91
C LEU A 34 -34.44 5.53 2.81
N ALA A 35 -33.13 5.44 2.55
CA ALA A 35 -32.26 6.60 2.38
C ALA A 35 -31.20 6.34 1.30
N HIS A 36 -30.49 7.40 0.95
CA HIS A 36 -29.21 7.28 0.27
C HIS A 36 -28.12 8.03 1.05
N GLY A 37 -26.92 7.47 1.05
CA GLY A 37 -25.72 8.07 1.62
C GLY A 37 -24.77 8.52 0.52
N GLU A 38 -24.33 9.78 0.57
CA GLU A 38 -23.40 10.38 -0.37
C GLU A 38 -21.98 10.36 0.22
N PHE A 39 -21.03 9.70 -0.44
CA PHE A 39 -19.61 9.73 -0.04
C PHE A 39 -18.98 11.02 -0.55
N LEU A 40 -18.88 12.02 0.34
CA LEU A 40 -18.39 13.36 0.06
C LEU A 40 -16.93 13.52 0.47
N VAL A 41 -16.07 13.86 -0.49
CA VAL A 41 -14.66 14.17 -0.25
C VAL A 41 -14.55 15.56 0.40
N LYS A 42 -13.79 15.68 1.49
CA LYS A 42 -13.58 16.95 2.22
C LYS A 42 -12.20 17.56 1.98
N GLN A 43 -11.30 16.82 1.35
CA GLN A 43 -9.94 17.26 1.04
C GLN A 43 -9.51 16.74 -0.34
N ASP A 44 -8.76 17.55 -1.09
CA ASP A 44 -8.14 17.11 -2.34
C ASP A 44 -7.25 15.87 -2.13
N GLY A 45 -7.32 14.92 -3.07
CA GLY A 45 -6.56 13.68 -2.97
C GLY A 45 -6.82 12.70 -4.10
N ILE A 46 -6.44 11.45 -3.86
CA ILE A 46 -6.68 10.31 -4.73
C ILE A 46 -7.63 9.35 -4.01
N VAL A 47 -8.72 8.96 -4.67
CA VAL A 47 -9.62 7.93 -4.13
C VAL A 47 -9.10 6.54 -4.45
N ALA A 48 -9.14 5.65 -3.46
CA ALA A 48 -8.79 4.25 -3.63
C ALA A 48 -9.53 3.36 -2.61
N GLY A 49 -9.95 2.18 -3.05
CA GLY A 49 -10.62 1.17 -2.25
C GLY A 49 -12.13 1.06 -2.51
N PHE A 50 -12.63 1.42 -3.69
CA PHE A 50 -14.06 1.27 -4.00
C PHE A 50 -14.54 -0.17 -3.90
N GLU A 51 -13.71 -1.14 -4.27
CA GLU A 51 -14.05 -2.56 -4.11
C GLU A 51 -14.15 -2.95 -2.63
N MET A 52 -13.27 -2.41 -1.76
CA MET A 52 -13.35 -2.67 -0.32
C MET A 52 -14.59 -2.02 0.29
N LEU A 53 -14.89 -0.78 -0.13
CA LEU A 53 -16.11 -0.08 0.25
C LEU A 53 -17.35 -0.92 -0.12
N LYS A 54 -17.44 -1.34 -1.38
CA LYS A 54 -18.52 -2.20 -1.88
C LYS A 54 -18.62 -3.50 -1.08
N ARG A 55 -17.49 -4.17 -0.85
CA ARG A 55 -17.46 -5.46 -0.15
C ARG A 55 -17.89 -5.33 1.30
N THR A 56 -17.50 -4.26 2.00
CA THR A 56 -17.97 -3.98 3.36
C THR A 56 -19.48 -3.78 3.42
N LEU A 57 -20.05 -3.03 2.47
CA LEU A 57 -21.51 -2.86 2.38
C LEU A 57 -22.21 -4.20 2.11
N GLU A 58 -21.71 -5.01 1.16
CA GLU A 58 -22.32 -6.29 0.80
C GLU A 58 -22.23 -7.35 1.90
N ILE A 59 -21.12 -7.43 2.63
CA ILE A 59 -20.94 -8.36 3.75
C ILE A 59 -21.93 -8.03 4.87
N PHE A 60 -22.16 -6.74 5.12
CA PHE A 60 -23.10 -6.30 6.14
C PHE A 60 -24.55 -6.45 5.69
N ASP A 61 -24.92 -5.91 4.52
CA ASP A 61 -26.27 -5.96 3.97
C ASP A 61 -26.24 -5.95 2.42
N SER A 62 -26.41 -7.14 1.83
CA SER A 62 -26.44 -7.34 0.36
C SER A 62 -27.55 -6.58 -0.40
N SER A 63 -28.53 -6.02 0.32
CA SER A 63 -29.57 -5.18 -0.27
C SER A 63 -29.07 -3.76 -0.58
N LEU A 64 -28.00 -3.30 0.08
CA LEU A 64 -27.38 -1.99 -0.19
C LEU A 64 -26.82 -1.93 -1.61
N LYS A 65 -27.14 -0.86 -2.34
CA LYS A 65 -26.71 -0.65 -3.72
C LYS A 65 -25.78 0.54 -3.81
N LEU A 66 -24.52 0.28 -4.16
CA LEU A 66 -23.49 1.30 -4.37
C LEU A 66 -23.43 1.70 -5.85
N THR A 67 -23.48 2.99 -6.12
CA THR A 67 -23.22 3.61 -7.43
C THR A 67 -21.96 4.44 -7.34
N LEU A 68 -21.02 4.26 -8.27
CA LEU A 68 -19.73 4.95 -8.28
C LEU A 68 -19.75 6.12 -9.28
N PHE A 69 -19.17 7.25 -8.90
CA PHE A 69 -18.95 8.42 -9.77
C PHE A 69 -17.47 8.69 -10.05
N SER A 70 -16.59 7.88 -9.46
CA SER A 70 -15.14 7.90 -9.70
C SER A 70 -14.63 6.47 -9.70
N LYS A 71 -13.42 6.27 -10.21
CA LYS A 71 -12.71 4.98 -10.15
C LYS A 71 -11.46 5.09 -9.28
N ASP A 72 -10.97 3.95 -8.82
CA ASP A 72 -9.73 3.89 -8.04
C ASP A 72 -8.58 4.54 -8.82
N GLY A 73 -7.81 5.39 -8.14
CA GLY A 73 -6.69 6.12 -8.72
C GLY A 73 -7.05 7.49 -9.31
N ASP A 74 -8.34 7.85 -9.38
CA ASP A 74 -8.76 9.17 -9.81
C ASP A 74 -8.37 10.26 -8.79
N ARG A 75 -8.01 11.44 -9.32
CA ARG A 75 -7.82 12.65 -8.54
C ARG A 75 -9.16 13.33 -8.31
N VAL A 76 -9.42 13.69 -7.05
CA VAL A 76 -10.66 14.33 -6.61
C VAL A 76 -10.36 15.61 -5.84
N SER A 77 -11.30 16.54 -5.86
CA SER A 77 -11.24 17.78 -5.09
C SER A 77 -12.21 17.73 -3.91
N ALA A 78 -11.98 18.59 -2.92
CA ALA A 78 -12.96 18.80 -1.86
C ALA A 78 -14.34 19.15 -2.45
N LYS A 79 -15.38 18.65 -1.80
CA LYS A 79 -16.81 18.72 -2.17
C LYS A 79 -17.24 17.81 -3.33
N THR A 80 -16.37 16.93 -3.83
CA THR A 80 -16.76 15.91 -4.82
C THR A 80 -17.50 14.76 -4.16
N ILE A 81 -18.66 14.38 -4.71
CA ILE A 81 -19.35 13.13 -4.38
C ILE A 81 -18.77 12.02 -5.26
N VAL A 82 -18.19 10.98 -4.64
CA VAL A 82 -17.47 9.93 -5.37
C VAL A 82 -18.24 8.62 -5.45
N ALA A 83 -19.22 8.42 -4.57
CA ALA A 83 -20.14 7.30 -4.62
C ALA A 83 -21.45 7.64 -3.88
N ILE A 84 -22.52 6.92 -4.22
CA ILE A 84 -23.79 6.93 -3.49
C ILE A 84 -24.19 5.49 -3.14
N VAL A 85 -24.52 5.25 -1.87
CA VAL A 85 -25.16 4.00 -1.42
C VAL A 85 -26.66 4.22 -1.22
N LYS A 86 -27.50 3.27 -1.65
CA LYS A 86 -28.95 3.30 -1.45
C LYS A 86 -29.43 2.05 -0.72
N GLY A 87 -30.40 2.20 0.17
CA GLY A 87 -31.02 1.09 0.89
C GLY A 87 -31.68 1.54 2.19
N LYS A 88 -31.76 0.65 3.17
CA LYS A 88 -32.28 0.97 4.50
C LYS A 88 -31.35 1.96 5.20
N ALA A 89 -31.91 3.03 5.74
CA ALA A 89 -31.18 4.06 6.47
C ALA A 89 -30.41 3.45 7.66
N ALA A 90 -31.05 2.54 8.41
CA ALA A 90 -30.42 1.84 9.50
C ALA A 90 -29.18 1.05 9.04
N SER A 91 -29.29 0.33 7.92
CA SER A 91 -28.16 -0.43 7.39
C SER A 91 -27.00 0.47 6.95
N ILE A 92 -27.29 1.60 6.31
CA ILE A 92 -26.27 2.56 5.87
C ILE A 92 -25.53 3.16 7.07
N LEU A 93 -26.25 3.54 8.13
CA LEU A 93 -25.67 4.17 9.33
C LEU A 93 -24.80 3.19 10.12
N THR A 94 -25.25 1.95 10.32
CA THR A 94 -24.50 0.96 11.09
C THR A 94 -23.18 0.57 10.41
N VAL A 95 -23.15 0.47 9.08
CA VAL A 95 -21.93 0.09 8.34
C VAL A 95 -20.99 1.28 8.07
N GLU A 96 -21.48 2.52 8.25
CA GLU A 96 -20.83 3.75 7.80
C GLU A 96 -19.37 3.84 8.26
N ARG A 97 -19.14 3.69 9.57
CA ARG A 97 -17.83 3.97 10.16
C ARG A 97 -16.76 3.00 9.67
N THR A 98 -17.08 1.71 9.71
CA THR A 98 -16.17 0.66 9.21
C THR A 98 -15.87 0.85 7.72
N ALA A 99 -16.88 1.14 6.90
CA ALA A 99 -16.72 1.40 5.47
C ALA A 99 -15.85 2.64 5.18
N LEU A 100 -16.10 3.76 5.87
CA LEU A 100 -15.30 4.97 5.74
C LEU A 100 -13.86 4.75 6.20
N ASN A 101 -13.61 4.05 7.32
CA ASN A 101 -12.26 3.84 7.83
C ASN A 101 -11.35 3.14 6.81
N PHE A 102 -11.85 2.09 6.14
CA PHE A 102 -11.10 1.45 5.06
C PHE A 102 -10.88 2.40 3.87
N PHE A 103 -11.96 3.02 3.39
CA PHE A 103 -11.90 3.85 2.19
C PHE A 103 -11.03 5.11 2.37
N GLN A 104 -11.16 5.80 3.50
CA GLN A 104 -10.35 6.95 3.88
C GLN A 104 -8.86 6.59 4.02
N ARG A 105 -8.55 5.46 4.68
CA ARG A 105 -7.16 5.00 4.84
C ARG A 105 -6.53 4.68 3.49
N MET A 106 -7.20 3.87 2.68
CA MET A 106 -6.71 3.49 1.36
C MET A 106 -6.53 4.72 0.45
N SER A 107 -7.49 5.65 0.47
CA SER A 107 -7.38 6.92 -0.27
C SER A 107 -6.23 7.80 0.24
N GLY A 108 -5.98 7.82 1.55
CA GLY A 108 -4.81 8.49 2.14
C GLY A 108 -3.49 7.91 1.63
N ILE A 109 -3.38 6.58 1.59
CA ILE A 109 -2.20 5.87 1.08
C ILE A 109 -1.99 6.22 -0.39
N ALA A 110 -3.05 6.12 -1.19
CA ALA A 110 -2.99 6.41 -2.61
C ALA A 110 -2.61 7.87 -2.90
N THR A 111 -3.11 8.80 -2.09
CA THR A 111 -2.75 10.22 -2.17
C THR A 111 -1.26 10.44 -1.89
N MET A 112 -0.75 9.85 -0.80
CA MET A 112 0.67 9.97 -0.45
C MET A 112 1.58 9.34 -1.52
N CYS A 113 1.22 8.16 -2.01
CA CYS A 113 1.93 7.48 -3.09
C CYS A 113 2.01 8.34 -4.36
N ARG A 114 0.87 8.91 -4.79
CA ARG A 114 0.81 9.78 -5.96
C ARG A 114 1.73 11.00 -5.79
N ASN A 115 1.73 11.63 -4.62
CA ASN A 115 2.59 12.79 -4.35
C ASN A 115 4.08 12.46 -4.50
N PHE A 116 4.53 11.28 -4.05
CA PHE A 116 5.90 10.82 -4.28
C PHE A 116 6.18 10.56 -5.76
N GLN A 117 5.29 9.84 -6.44
CA GLN A 117 5.49 9.47 -7.85
C GLN A 117 5.53 10.70 -8.77
N GLU A 118 4.73 11.73 -8.47
CA GLU A 118 4.72 13.00 -9.23
C GLU A 118 6.05 13.76 -9.13
N LYS A 119 6.75 13.67 -7.98
CA LYS A 119 8.08 14.30 -7.80
C LYS A 119 9.18 13.69 -8.65
N ILE A 120 8.96 12.47 -9.14
CA ILE A 120 9.98 11.69 -9.87
C ILE A 120 9.52 11.27 -11.27
N PHE A 121 8.40 11.81 -11.76
CA PHE A 121 7.80 11.40 -13.03
C PHE A 121 8.73 11.58 -14.25
N HIS A 122 9.71 12.50 -14.17
CA HIS A 122 10.72 12.72 -15.20
C HIS A 122 11.86 11.69 -15.20
N THR A 123 11.85 10.73 -14.27
CA THR A 123 12.87 9.69 -14.12
C THR A 123 12.30 8.30 -14.43
N LYS A 124 13.15 7.28 -14.54
CA LYS A 124 12.71 5.88 -14.66
C LYS A 124 12.27 5.25 -13.34
N ALA A 125 12.58 5.89 -12.21
CA ALA A 125 12.40 5.30 -10.89
C ALA A 125 10.90 5.10 -10.58
N LYS A 126 10.60 4.03 -9.86
CA LYS A 126 9.25 3.74 -9.35
C LYS A 126 9.24 3.79 -7.84
N ILE A 127 8.20 4.43 -7.28
CA ILE A 127 7.94 4.36 -5.85
C ILE A 127 7.38 2.99 -5.51
N ILE A 128 7.96 2.37 -4.48
CA ILE A 128 7.47 1.10 -3.94
C ILE A 128 7.22 1.15 -2.44
N ASP A 129 6.28 0.33 -2.01
CA ASP A 129 5.96 0.16 -0.60
C ASP A 129 6.98 -0.73 0.14
N THR A 130 6.67 -1.06 1.39
CA THR A 130 7.46 -1.99 2.19
C THR A 130 6.55 -2.97 2.94
N ARG A 131 7.12 -3.74 3.87
CA ARG A 131 6.36 -4.53 4.85
C ARG A 131 6.01 -3.75 6.12
N LYS A 132 6.41 -2.47 6.23
CA LYS A 132 6.03 -1.55 7.31
C LYS A 132 4.60 -1.06 7.08
N THR A 133 3.66 -1.99 7.19
CA THR A 133 2.21 -1.79 7.02
C THR A 133 1.53 -1.88 8.38
N VAL A 134 0.27 -1.45 8.46
CA VAL A 134 -0.52 -1.73 9.67
C VAL A 134 -0.70 -3.25 9.81
N PRO A 135 -0.49 -3.83 11.01
CA PRO A 135 -0.74 -5.25 11.26
C PRO A 135 -2.16 -5.65 10.88
N GLY A 136 -2.34 -6.82 10.26
CA GLY A 136 -3.64 -7.27 9.74
C GLY A 136 -4.06 -6.63 8.42
N LEU A 137 -3.70 -5.37 8.16
CA LEU A 137 -4.17 -4.60 6.99
C LEU A 137 -3.21 -4.57 5.80
N ARG A 138 -2.16 -5.39 5.78
CA ARG A 138 -1.15 -5.38 4.71
C ARG A 138 -1.77 -5.48 3.31
N MET A 139 -2.79 -6.30 3.12
CA MET A 139 -3.45 -6.45 1.82
C MET A 139 -4.13 -5.15 1.36
N PHE A 140 -4.78 -4.43 2.27
CA PHE A 140 -5.43 -3.16 2.00
C PHE A 140 -4.39 -2.08 1.69
N ASP A 141 -3.34 -1.99 2.51
CA ASP A 141 -2.26 -1.02 2.34
C ASP A 141 -1.57 -1.20 0.98
N LYS A 142 -1.17 -2.44 0.64
CA LYS A 142 -0.52 -2.76 -0.64
C LYS A 142 -1.45 -2.63 -1.84
N LEU A 143 -2.76 -2.89 -1.67
CA LEU A 143 -3.73 -2.66 -2.72
C LEU A 143 -3.86 -1.16 -3.01
N ALA A 144 -3.94 -0.32 -1.97
CA ALA A 144 -4.00 1.13 -2.13
C ALA A 144 -2.76 1.71 -2.83
N VAL A 145 -1.56 1.21 -2.50
CA VAL A 145 -0.31 1.56 -3.22
C VAL A 145 -0.44 1.23 -4.70
N LYS A 146 -0.88 0.02 -5.04
CA LYS A 146 -1.05 -0.39 -6.44
C LYS A 146 -2.10 0.47 -7.18
N LEU A 147 -3.24 0.75 -6.54
CA LEU A 147 -4.32 1.57 -7.11
C LEU A 147 -3.88 3.02 -7.37
N SER A 148 -2.88 3.51 -6.64
CA SER A 148 -2.28 4.83 -6.87
C SER A 148 -1.37 4.89 -8.10
N GLY A 149 -1.07 3.77 -8.75
CA GLY A 149 -0.09 3.69 -9.85
C GLY A 149 1.35 3.50 -9.41
N CYS A 150 1.63 3.46 -8.10
CA CYS A 150 2.90 2.98 -7.56
C CYS A 150 2.98 1.44 -7.61
N SER A 151 4.13 0.87 -7.25
CA SER A 151 4.37 -0.57 -7.32
C SER A 151 4.56 -1.19 -5.94
N ASN A 152 4.27 -2.48 -5.81
CA ASN A 152 4.46 -3.19 -4.55
C ASN A 152 5.84 -3.85 -4.53
N HIS A 153 6.55 -3.73 -3.42
CA HIS A 153 7.59 -4.67 -3.02
C HIS A 153 6.93 -6.01 -2.61
N ARG A 154 7.73 -6.99 -2.19
CA ARG A 154 7.25 -8.29 -1.71
C ARG A 154 6.15 -8.17 -0.65
N TYR A 155 5.16 -9.05 -0.71
CA TYR A 155 4.04 -9.12 0.24
C TYR A 155 4.48 -9.65 1.60
N GLY A 156 5.41 -10.61 1.62
CA GLY A 156 5.78 -11.31 2.85
C GLY A 156 7.21 -11.79 2.85
N LEU A 157 7.50 -12.71 3.78
CA LEU A 157 8.77 -13.44 3.80
C LEU A 157 8.78 -14.59 2.79
N TYR A 158 7.62 -14.93 2.22
CA TYR A 158 7.39 -16.15 1.45
C TYR A 158 7.51 -15.98 -0.06
N ASP A 159 7.52 -14.75 -0.58
CA ASP A 159 7.39 -14.47 -2.03
C ASP A 159 8.63 -13.85 -2.68
N MET A 160 9.61 -13.41 -1.91
CA MET A 160 10.91 -12.94 -2.43
C MET A 160 12.00 -12.96 -1.35
N PHE A 161 13.23 -13.36 -1.73
CA PHE A 161 14.38 -13.24 -0.85
C PHE A 161 14.80 -11.77 -0.73
N LEU A 162 15.03 -11.32 0.50
CA LEU A 162 15.67 -10.05 0.79
C LEU A 162 16.67 -10.31 1.92
N ILE A 163 17.94 -10.35 1.56
CA ILE A 163 19.05 -10.57 2.46
C ILE A 163 19.37 -9.23 3.11
N LYS A 164 19.15 -9.12 4.42
CA LYS A 164 19.45 -7.93 5.23
C LYS A 164 20.76 -8.08 5.98
N ASP A 165 21.26 -6.98 6.55
CA ASP A 165 22.37 -6.90 7.51
C ASP A 165 22.48 -8.11 8.46
N ASN A 166 21.40 -8.46 9.17
CA ASN A 166 21.36 -9.54 10.15
C ASN A 166 21.56 -10.93 9.51
N HIS A 167 21.14 -11.11 8.25
CA HIS A 167 21.37 -12.36 7.52
C HIS A 167 22.82 -12.46 7.04
N ILE A 168 23.41 -11.33 6.64
CA ILE A 168 24.81 -11.25 6.21
C ILE A 168 25.71 -11.60 7.39
N GLU A 169 25.46 -10.98 8.55
CA GLU A 169 26.17 -11.24 9.80
C GLU A 169 26.07 -12.73 10.19
N ALA A 170 24.85 -13.28 10.23
CA ALA A 170 24.63 -14.68 10.59
C ALA A 170 25.25 -15.66 9.58
N ALA A 171 25.30 -15.32 8.29
CA ALA A 171 25.95 -16.15 7.27
C ALA A 171 27.48 -16.04 7.31
N GLY A 172 28.01 -14.89 7.77
CA GLY A 172 29.43 -14.55 7.85
C GLY A 172 29.97 -13.75 6.67
N SER A 173 29.22 -13.64 5.56
CA SER A 173 29.54 -12.72 4.46
C SER A 173 28.36 -12.57 3.50
N ILE A 174 28.34 -11.48 2.73
CA ILE A 174 27.30 -11.23 1.71
C ILE A 174 27.37 -12.29 0.60
N THR A 175 28.58 -12.62 0.15
CA THR A 175 28.83 -13.69 -0.82
C THR A 175 28.22 -15.01 -0.33
N LYS A 176 28.51 -15.41 0.91
CA LYS A 176 27.99 -16.68 1.46
C LYS A 176 26.47 -16.66 1.60
N ALA A 177 25.88 -15.56 2.07
CA ALA A 177 24.43 -15.41 2.17
C ALA A 177 23.73 -15.59 0.81
N ILE A 178 24.24 -14.94 -0.24
CA ILE A 178 23.68 -15.03 -1.60
C ILE A 178 23.77 -16.47 -2.13
N HIS A 179 24.91 -17.15 -1.96
CA HIS A 179 25.08 -18.53 -2.41
C HIS A 179 24.11 -19.49 -1.69
N LEU A 180 23.89 -19.31 -0.39
CA LEU A 180 22.91 -20.09 0.38
C LEU A 180 21.49 -19.87 -0.16
N CYS A 181 21.09 -18.62 -0.44
CA CYS A 181 19.79 -18.33 -1.05
C CYS A 181 19.64 -18.93 -2.45
N LYS A 182 20.68 -18.86 -3.30
CA LYS A 182 20.67 -19.47 -4.64
C LYS A 182 20.52 -20.99 -4.58
N LYS A 183 21.27 -21.65 -3.69
CA LYS A 183 21.16 -23.09 -3.44
C LYS A 183 19.74 -23.46 -2.99
N TYR A 184 19.23 -22.78 -1.97
CA TYR A 184 17.89 -23.02 -1.44
C TYR A 184 16.79 -22.80 -2.49
N LYS A 185 16.91 -21.75 -3.32
CA LYS A 185 16.00 -21.45 -4.43
C LYS A 185 15.93 -22.60 -5.44
N ILE A 186 17.07 -23.20 -5.79
CA ILE A 186 17.14 -24.34 -6.73
C ILE A 186 16.56 -25.60 -6.09
N GLU A 187 16.99 -25.94 -4.87
CA GLU A 187 16.56 -27.15 -4.16
C GLU A 187 15.04 -27.18 -3.94
N ASN A 188 14.44 -26.02 -3.64
CA ASN A 188 13.01 -25.87 -3.39
C ASN A 188 12.21 -25.41 -4.62
N LYS A 189 12.84 -25.34 -5.81
CA LYS A 189 12.21 -24.95 -7.08
C LYS A 189 11.43 -23.62 -7.00
N LEU A 190 11.97 -22.64 -6.29
CA LEU A 190 11.32 -21.35 -6.07
C LEU A 190 11.53 -20.41 -7.27
N VAL A 191 10.44 -19.80 -7.72
CA VAL A 191 10.44 -18.83 -8.82
C VAL A 191 10.24 -17.42 -8.25
N CYS A 192 11.28 -16.89 -7.61
CA CYS A 192 11.29 -15.54 -7.05
C CYS A 192 12.67 -14.89 -7.15
N LYS A 193 12.73 -13.56 -7.03
CA LYS A 193 13.97 -12.78 -7.10
C LYS A 193 14.78 -12.89 -5.81
N ILE A 194 16.08 -12.64 -5.92
CA ILE A 194 17.01 -12.46 -4.81
C ILE A 194 17.46 -11.00 -4.77
N GLU A 195 17.06 -10.33 -3.69
CA GLU A 195 17.51 -9.00 -3.35
C GLU A 195 18.48 -9.04 -2.16
N VAL A 196 19.47 -8.15 -2.17
CA VAL A 196 20.42 -7.98 -1.06
C VAL A 196 20.57 -6.51 -0.69
N GLU A 197 20.54 -6.25 0.61
CA GLU A 197 20.81 -4.95 1.21
C GLU A 197 22.31 -4.72 1.34
N THR A 198 22.75 -3.54 0.92
CA THR A 198 24.16 -3.11 0.96
C THR A 198 24.24 -1.74 1.62
N THR A 199 25.34 -1.47 2.33
CA THR A 199 25.59 -0.20 3.04
C THR A 199 26.85 0.52 2.58
N ASN A 200 27.62 -0.05 1.65
CA ASN A 200 28.80 0.57 1.05
C ASN A 200 29.14 -0.03 -0.33
N LEU A 201 30.00 0.65 -1.10
CA LEU A 201 30.35 0.24 -2.47
C LEU A 201 31.05 -1.13 -2.55
N HIS A 202 31.82 -1.53 -1.54
CA HIS A 202 32.47 -2.85 -1.54
C HIS A 202 31.43 -3.98 -1.52
N GLN A 203 30.39 -3.84 -0.70
CA GLN A 203 29.27 -4.80 -0.69
C GLN A 203 28.50 -4.83 -2.01
N VAL A 204 28.40 -3.69 -2.70
CA VAL A 204 27.82 -3.63 -4.05
C VAL A 204 28.65 -4.46 -5.04
N GLU A 205 29.98 -4.36 -5.02
CA GLU A 205 30.88 -5.16 -5.86
C GLU A 205 30.75 -6.67 -5.60
N GLU A 206 30.69 -7.08 -4.32
CA GLU A 206 30.46 -8.47 -3.95
C GLU A 206 29.11 -8.98 -4.47
N ALA A 207 28.05 -8.19 -4.31
CA ALA A 207 26.71 -8.54 -4.78
C ALA A 207 26.63 -8.67 -6.31
N ILE A 208 27.28 -7.75 -7.05
CA ILE A 208 27.40 -7.81 -8.51
C ILE A 208 28.11 -9.12 -8.92
N SER A 209 29.22 -9.44 -8.28
CA SER A 209 30.02 -10.65 -8.58
C SER A 209 29.22 -11.93 -8.33
N CYS A 210 28.28 -11.89 -7.39
CA CYS A 210 27.37 -12.99 -7.12
C CYS A 210 26.18 -13.07 -8.08
N GLY A 211 25.89 -12.04 -8.90
CA GLY A 211 24.77 -12.03 -9.86
C GLY A 211 23.39 -12.13 -9.19
N VAL A 212 23.07 -11.18 -8.32
CA VAL A 212 21.74 -11.02 -7.71
C VAL A 212 20.76 -10.32 -8.65
N ASP A 213 19.45 -10.44 -8.38
CA ASP A 213 18.42 -9.81 -9.21
C ASP A 213 18.24 -8.32 -8.88
N ILE A 214 18.41 -7.94 -7.60
CA ILE A 214 18.23 -6.59 -7.08
C ILE A 214 19.30 -6.28 -6.03
N ILE A 215 19.86 -5.07 -6.05
CA ILE A 215 20.71 -4.53 -4.99
C ILE A 215 19.98 -3.35 -4.36
N MET A 216 19.80 -3.40 -3.04
CA MET A 216 19.28 -2.30 -2.24
C MET A 216 20.45 -1.49 -1.66
N LEU A 217 20.45 -0.18 -1.91
CA LEU A 217 21.37 0.80 -1.37
C LEU A 217 20.73 1.42 -0.11
N ASP A 218 21.09 0.91 1.06
CA ASP A 218 20.49 1.36 2.32
C ASP A 218 21.30 2.52 2.92
N ASN A 219 20.63 3.67 3.08
CA ASN A 219 21.18 4.89 3.68
C ASN A 219 22.46 5.45 3.01
N PHE A 220 22.67 5.17 1.72
CA PHE A 220 23.78 5.75 0.94
C PHE A 220 23.65 7.27 0.81
N ALA A 221 24.79 7.97 0.84
CA ALA A 221 24.83 9.36 0.39
C ALA A 221 24.57 9.44 -1.13
N LEU A 222 23.99 10.55 -1.60
CA LEU A 222 23.66 10.73 -3.02
C LEU A 222 24.86 10.55 -3.97
N SER A 223 26.05 10.98 -3.55
CA SER A 223 27.29 10.81 -4.32
C SER A 223 27.71 9.35 -4.43
N GLU A 224 27.55 8.56 -3.37
CA GLU A 224 27.85 7.13 -3.37
C GLU A 224 26.79 6.33 -4.15
N MET A 225 25.53 6.74 -4.06
CA MET A 225 24.44 6.14 -4.82
C MET A 225 24.67 6.26 -6.33
N LYS A 226 25.13 7.42 -6.82
CA LYS A 226 25.52 7.60 -8.24
C LYS A 226 26.67 6.67 -8.64
N LYS A 227 27.70 6.56 -7.80
CA LYS A 227 28.82 5.62 -8.04
C LYS A 227 28.34 4.17 -8.06
N ALA A 228 27.42 3.80 -7.17
CA ALA A 228 26.84 2.46 -7.15
C ALA A 228 26.04 2.16 -8.43
N VAL A 229 25.25 3.11 -8.91
CA VAL A 229 24.52 2.99 -10.18
C VAL A 229 25.47 2.79 -11.36
N GLU A 230 26.55 3.58 -11.44
CA GLU A 230 27.59 3.44 -12.45
C GLU A 230 28.31 2.09 -12.37
N LEU A 231 28.62 1.62 -11.16
CA LEU A 231 29.29 0.36 -10.91
C LEU A 231 28.44 -0.86 -11.29
N ILE A 232 27.13 -0.81 -10.98
CA ILE A 232 26.17 -1.86 -11.33
C ILE A 232 25.97 -1.93 -12.84
N ASN A 233 25.98 -0.79 -13.55
CA ASN A 233 25.96 -0.70 -15.01
C ASN A 233 24.91 -1.62 -15.68
N GLY A 234 23.69 -1.65 -15.13
CA GLY A 234 22.57 -2.44 -15.68
C GLY A 234 22.65 -3.95 -15.47
N LYS A 235 23.59 -4.48 -14.68
CA LYS A 235 23.71 -5.91 -14.39
C LYS A 235 22.57 -6.46 -13.51
N CYS A 236 21.96 -5.60 -12.70
CA CYS A 236 20.79 -5.91 -11.87
C CYS A 236 19.94 -4.64 -11.65
N LEU A 237 18.76 -4.82 -11.05
CA LEU A 237 17.92 -3.69 -10.65
C LEU A 237 18.48 -3.05 -9.37
N ILE A 238 18.19 -1.76 -9.17
CA ILE A 238 18.71 -0.98 -8.05
C ILE A 238 17.55 -0.38 -7.27
N GLU A 239 17.50 -0.64 -5.97
CA GLU A 239 16.58 -0.03 -5.03
C GLU A 239 17.33 0.94 -4.12
N ALA A 240 16.79 2.15 -3.91
CA ALA A 240 17.22 3.04 -2.83
C ALA A 240 16.28 2.92 -1.62
N SER A 241 16.86 2.79 -0.42
CA SER A 241 16.17 2.74 0.86
C SER A 241 16.84 3.66 1.88
N GLY A 242 16.07 4.11 2.87
CA GLY A 242 16.56 4.93 3.97
C GLY A 242 16.45 6.44 3.70
N ASN A 243 16.03 7.20 4.72
CA ASN A 243 15.89 8.67 4.69
C ASN A 243 15.11 9.26 3.48
N VAL A 244 14.18 8.48 2.90
CA VAL A 244 13.34 8.96 1.80
C VAL A 244 12.17 9.79 2.31
N ASN A 245 12.07 11.03 1.83
CA ASN A 245 10.97 11.95 2.10
C ASN A 245 10.69 12.84 0.87
N MET A 246 9.71 13.75 0.96
CA MET A 246 9.31 14.61 -0.15
C MET A 246 10.40 15.55 -0.67
N ASP A 247 11.39 15.86 0.17
CA ASP A 247 12.51 16.74 -0.17
C ASP A 247 13.68 15.97 -0.79
N THR A 248 13.89 14.71 -0.38
CA THR A 248 15.02 13.87 -0.83
C THR A 248 14.70 13.01 -2.05
N VAL A 249 13.43 12.59 -2.24
CA VAL A 249 13.04 11.58 -3.24
C VAL A 249 13.44 11.96 -4.67
N LYS A 250 13.35 13.25 -5.03
CA LYS A 250 13.73 13.74 -6.36
C LYS A 250 15.20 13.48 -6.65
N LEU A 251 16.08 13.89 -5.73
CA LEU A 251 17.53 13.73 -5.89
C LEU A 251 17.95 12.26 -5.90
N ILE A 252 17.28 11.42 -5.10
CA ILE A 252 17.47 9.97 -5.09
C ILE A 252 17.10 9.39 -6.47
N ALA A 253 15.94 9.74 -7.02
CA ALA A 253 15.51 9.26 -8.33
C ALA A 253 16.47 9.68 -9.47
N GLU A 254 16.98 10.90 -9.40
CA GLU A 254 17.94 11.45 -10.38
C GLU A 254 19.32 10.78 -10.33
N THR A 255 19.61 9.92 -9.35
CA THR A 255 20.82 9.08 -9.37
C THR A 255 20.75 7.96 -10.39
N GLY A 256 19.56 7.58 -10.85
CA GLY A 256 19.36 6.51 -11.84
C GLY A 256 19.01 5.15 -11.25
N VAL A 257 18.58 5.08 -9.98
CA VAL A 257 17.98 3.86 -9.40
C VAL A 257 16.66 3.48 -10.11
N ASP A 258 16.28 2.21 -10.02
CA ASP A 258 15.05 1.69 -10.61
C ASP A 258 13.86 1.79 -9.66
N PHE A 259 14.12 1.63 -8.36
CA PHE A 259 13.12 1.69 -7.31
C PHE A 259 13.54 2.58 -6.15
N ILE A 260 12.55 3.16 -5.49
CA ILE A 260 12.72 3.87 -4.22
C ILE A 260 11.67 3.35 -3.26
N SER A 261 12.10 2.66 -2.21
CA SER A 261 11.17 2.16 -1.20
C SER A 261 10.89 3.19 -0.12
N VAL A 262 9.60 3.43 0.12
CA VAL A 262 9.15 4.49 1.02
C VAL A 262 8.21 3.90 2.05
N GLY A 263 8.72 3.56 3.25
CA GLY A 263 7.89 3.01 4.32
C GLY A 263 6.74 3.95 4.73
N ALA A 264 6.98 5.26 4.69
CA ALA A 264 6.02 6.25 5.17
C ALA A 264 4.69 6.24 4.41
N ILE A 265 4.67 5.74 3.16
CA ILE A 265 3.44 5.62 2.36
C ILE A 265 2.46 4.57 2.88
N THR A 266 2.83 3.79 3.90
CA THR A 266 1.92 2.82 4.56
C THR A 266 1.87 2.98 6.08
N HIS A 267 3.01 3.24 6.76
CA HIS A 267 3.02 3.33 8.25
C HIS A 267 2.73 4.71 8.84
N SER A 268 2.86 5.79 8.07
CA SER A 268 2.72 7.17 8.57
C SER A 268 1.75 8.01 7.73
N VAL A 269 0.70 7.35 7.24
CA VAL A 269 -0.27 7.98 6.34
C VAL A 269 -1.38 8.67 7.11
N LYS A 270 -1.70 9.90 6.69
CA LYS A 270 -2.94 10.58 7.05
C LYS A 270 -4.06 10.09 6.13
N ALA A 271 -5.16 9.61 6.72
CA ALA A 271 -6.34 9.22 5.96
C ALA A 271 -6.91 10.42 5.17
N LEU A 272 -7.47 10.17 3.97
CA LEU A 272 -8.16 11.21 3.20
C LEU A 272 -9.50 11.50 3.87
N ASP A 273 -9.81 12.78 4.11
CA ASP A 273 -11.06 13.15 4.77
C ASP A 273 -12.25 12.99 3.82
N ILE A 274 -13.14 12.05 4.15
CA ILE A 274 -14.34 11.68 3.37
C ILE A 274 -15.48 11.44 4.37
N SER A 275 -16.65 12.03 4.17
CA SER A 275 -17.84 11.73 4.98
C SER A 275 -18.89 10.96 4.19
N LEU A 276 -19.83 10.35 4.91
CA LEU A 276 -21.11 9.93 4.36
C LEU A 276 -22.17 10.95 4.79
N GLU A 277 -22.86 11.57 3.83
CA GLU A 277 -24.02 12.42 4.10
C GLU A 277 -25.31 11.68 3.78
N LEU A 278 -26.16 11.46 4.79
CA LEU A 278 -27.45 10.81 4.59
C LEU A 278 -28.48 11.80 4.03
N LYS A 279 -29.23 11.36 3.01
CA LYS A 279 -30.38 12.07 2.44
C LYS A 279 -31.55 11.09 2.34
N LEU A 280 -32.74 11.54 2.70
CA LEU A 280 -33.95 10.71 2.61
C LEU A 280 -34.39 10.55 1.17
N VAL A 281 -34.85 9.36 0.80
CA VAL A 281 -35.55 9.15 -0.46
C VAL A 281 -36.96 9.74 -0.30
N LYS A 282 -37.27 10.79 -1.05
CA LYS A 282 -38.62 11.36 -1.12
C LYS A 282 -39.56 10.46 -1.91
#